data_AF-A0A9P1BTZ9-F1
#
_entry.id   AF-A0A9P1BTZ9-F1
#
_cell.length_a   1.000
_cell.length_b   1.000
_cell.length_c   1.000
_cell.angle_alpha   90.00
_cell.angle_beta   90.00
_cell.angle_gamma   90.00
#
_symmetry.space_group_name_H-M   'P 1'
#
loop_
_entity.id
_entity.type
_entity.pdbx_description
1 polymer ?
#
loop_
_entity_poly.entity_id
_entity_poly.type
_entity_poly.pdbx_seq_one_letter_code
_entity_poly.pdbx_strand_id
1 'polypeptide(L)'
;MGIEVDLAASTDAPLPDWFGILNLVLVIFFVAELCLKFAAFGCATFWFGTDWAWNSFDFLVIALSVLDIVLEFSLRASVSTGQVRVFRVLRIFRYVRSIRVVRLFRYISALQVLTLSILGTMSSLAWTLALLILIIYSFGVVLTEIVFQHCGQLSNCPEDLTSHWANLRLSMLSLFMAISQGLNWEDLLTPLLNVSEVAAVLLILYVIMTIFAILNVVNRCVLQHCH
;
A
#
# COMPACT_ATOMS: atom_id res chain seq x y z
N MET A 1 1.00 18.09 10.78
CA MET A 1 1.32 16.71 10.37
C MET A 1 2.69 16.60 9.71
N GLY A 2 2.98 17.26 8.58
CA GLY A 2 4.38 17.38 8.09
C GLY A 2 5.29 18.02 9.14
N ILE A 3 4.80 19.10 9.76
CA ILE A 3 5.45 19.77 10.89
C ILE A 3 5.58 18.86 12.13
N GLU A 4 4.70 17.87 12.34
CA GLU A 4 4.80 16.95 13.50
C GLU A 4 5.89 15.91 13.29
N VAL A 5 6.01 15.39 12.06
CA VAL A 5 7.08 14.47 11.67
C VAL A 5 8.42 15.22 11.66
N ASP A 6 8.45 16.43 11.09
CA ASP A 6 9.67 17.26 11.07
C ASP A 6 10.08 17.70 12.48
N LEU A 7 9.15 18.11 13.34
CA LEU A 7 9.47 18.56 14.71
C LEU A 7 9.91 17.39 15.61
N ALA A 8 9.31 16.20 15.43
CA ALA A 8 9.73 14.98 16.11
C ALA A 8 11.05 14.39 15.56
N ALA A 9 11.41 14.73 14.32
CA ALA A 9 12.70 14.37 13.72
C ALA A 9 13.80 15.38 14.06
N SER A 10 13.46 16.67 14.23
CA SER A 10 14.41 17.76 14.50
C SER A 10 14.70 17.99 15.98
N THR A 11 13.79 17.56 16.87
CA THR A 11 13.87 17.89 18.30
C THR A 11 13.47 16.67 19.13
N ASP A 12 14.36 16.20 20.02
CA ASP A 12 14.03 15.30 21.14
C ASP A 12 13.10 15.96 22.19
N ALA A 13 12.49 17.11 21.86
CA ALA A 13 11.63 17.84 22.76
C ALA A 13 10.21 17.23 22.79
N PRO A 14 9.60 17.12 23.98
CA PRO A 14 8.20 16.70 24.09
C PRO A 14 7.30 17.67 23.32
N LEU A 15 6.30 17.13 22.63
CA LEU A 15 5.29 17.90 21.91
C LEU A 15 4.64 18.94 22.85
N PRO A 16 4.33 20.16 22.38
CA PRO A 16 3.71 21.19 23.22
C PRO A 16 2.34 20.78 23.79
N ASP A 17 2.09 21.07 25.07
CA ASP A 17 0.87 20.65 25.79
C ASP A 17 -0.44 21.12 25.13
N TRP A 18 -0.43 22.29 24.48
CA TRP A 18 -1.60 22.82 23.76
C TRP A 18 -2.08 21.91 22.63
N PHE A 19 -1.17 21.13 22.03
CA PHE A 19 -1.49 20.20 20.95
C PHE A 19 -2.32 19.00 21.47
N GLY A 20 -2.00 18.51 22.67
CA GLY A 20 -2.76 17.46 23.33
C GLY A 20 -4.20 17.91 23.67
N ILE A 21 -4.35 19.14 24.16
CA ILE A 21 -5.66 19.74 24.47
C ILE A 21 -6.51 19.86 23.20
N LEU A 22 -5.92 20.35 22.10
CA LEU A 22 -6.62 20.51 20.83
C LEU A 22 -7.09 19.15 20.28
N ASN A 23 -6.25 18.11 20.36
CA ASN A 23 -6.63 16.76 19.94
C ASN A 23 -7.78 16.19 20.80
N LEU A 24 -7.75 16.41 22.12
CA LEU A 24 -8.82 15.99 23.02
C LEU A 24 -10.16 16.67 22.67
N VAL A 25 -10.14 17.98 22.47
CA VAL A 25 -11.34 18.76 22.11
C VAL A 25 -11.92 18.28 20.77
N LEU A 26 -11.07 18.04 19.77
CA LEU A 26 -11.50 17.50 18.49
C LEU A 26 -12.13 16.10 18.65
N VAL A 27 -11.51 15.21 19.42
CA VAL A 27 -12.07 13.86 19.65
C VAL A 27 -13.43 13.93 20.34
N ILE A 28 -13.59 14.79 21.35
CA ILE A 28 -14.88 14.99 22.03
C ILE A 28 -15.94 15.49 21.04
N PHE A 29 -15.59 16.48 20.22
CA PHE A 29 -16.48 17.01 19.18
C PHE A 29 -16.92 15.91 18.20
N PHE A 30 -15.97 15.08 17.72
CA PHE A 30 -16.30 13.99 16.79
C PHE A 30 -17.12 12.88 17.43
N VAL A 31 -16.87 12.55 18.70
CA VAL A 31 -17.70 11.60 19.45
C VAL A 31 -19.12 12.14 19.57
N ALA A 32 -19.30 13.43 19.87
CA ALA A 32 -20.61 14.06 19.92
C ALA A 32 -21.31 14.06 18.55
N GLU A 33 -20.59 14.39 17.46
CA GLU A 33 -21.11 14.32 16.09
C GLU A 33 -21.58 12.89 15.73
N LEU A 34 -20.80 11.87 16.09
CA LEU A 34 -21.15 10.47 15.85
C LEU A 34 -22.40 10.06 16.65
N CYS A 35 -22.49 10.44 17.93
CA CYS A 35 -23.66 10.19 18.76
C CYS A 35 -24.92 10.86 18.18
N LEU A 36 -24.81 12.10 17.70
CA LEU A 36 -25.91 12.81 17.03
C LEU A 36 -26.32 12.11 15.73
N LYS A 37 -25.37 11.67 14.91
CA LYS A 37 -25.65 10.88 13.69
C LYS A 37 -26.35 9.57 14.04
N PHE A 38 -25.89 8.88 15.08
CA PHE A 38 -26.48 7.64 15.53
C PHE A 38 -27.92 7.83 16.03
N ALA A 39 -28.18 8.92 16.77
CA ALA A 39 -29.51 9.29 17.23
C ALA A 39 -30.44 9.71 16.09
N ALA A 40 -29.92 10.39 15.06
CA ALA A 40 -30.71 10.86 13.91
C ALA A 40 -31.07 9.75 12.91
N PHE A 41 -30.14 8.85 12.59
CA PHE A 41 -30.34 7.80 11.57
C PHE A 41 -30.85 6.47 12.16
N GLY A 42 -30.66 6.22 13.46
CA GLY A 42 -30.96 4.95 14.12
C GLY A 42 -30.00 3.80 13.72
N CYS A 43 -29.96 2.72 14.52
CA CYS A 43 -29.03 1.60 14.30
C CYS A 43 -29.17 0.96 12.90
N ALA A 44 -30.40 0.76 12.42
CA ALA A 44 -30.62 0.05 11.17
C ALA A 44 -30.07 0.82 9.96
N THR A 45 -30.36 2.12 9.87
CA THR A 45 -29.92 2.97 8.75
C THR A 45 -28.43 3.30 8.82
N PHE A 46 -27.85 3.37 10.02
CA PHE A 46 -26.42 3.64 10.19
C PHE A 46 -25.54 2.50 9.68
N TRP A 47 -25.94 1.24 9.91
CA TRP A 47 -25.17 0.05 9.55
C TRP A 47 -25.57 -0.58 8.20
N PHE A 48 -26.79 -0.34 7.72
CA PHE A 48 -27.30 -0.94 6.47
C PHE A 48 -27.79 0.09 5.43
N GLY A 49 -27.60 1.39 5.68
CA GLY A 49 -27.92 2.44 4.71
C GLY A 49 -26.91 2.54 3.58
N THR A 50 -27.20 3.39 2.59
CA THR A 50 -26.34 3.63 1.42
C THR A 50 -24.94 4.12 1.79
N ASP A 51 -24.81 4.85 2.90
CA ASP A 51 -23.55 5.39 3.43
C ASP A 51 -22.88 4.52 4.52
N TRP A 52 -23.30 3.26 4.68
CA TRP A 52 -22.84 2.39 5.76
C TRP A 52 -21.31 2.26 5.82
N ALA A 53 -20.62 2.19 4.67
CA ALA A 53 -19.17 2.05 4.61
C ALA A 53 -18.45 3.27 5.19
N TRP A 54 -18.96 4.48 4.90
CA TRP A 54 -18.42 5.73 5.42
C TRP A 54 -18.72 5.89 6.91
N ASN A 55 -19.91 5.50 7.34
CA ASN A 55 -20.31 5.51 8.74
C ASN A 55 -19.49 4.52 9.58
N SER A 56 -19.24 3.31 9.06
CA SER A 56 -18.40 2.29 9.69
C SER A 56 -16.93 2.72 9.78
N PHE A 57 -16.40 3.32 8.71
CA PHE A 57 -15.05 3.92 8.72
C PHE A 57 -14.95 5.05 9.75
N ASP A 58 -15.93 5.93 9.82
CA ASP A 58 -15.98 7.01 10.82
C ASP A 58 -15.99 6.43 12.24
N PHE A 59 -16.87 5.46 12.52
CA PHE A 59 -16.93 4.76 13.80
C PHE A 59 -15.58 4.13 14.18
N LEU A 60 -14.96 3.36 13.28
CA LEU A 60 -13.69 2.69 13.51
C LEU A 60 -12.58 3.68 13.86
N VAL A 61 -12.49 4.78 13.12
CA VAL A 61 -11.47 5.80 13.38
C VAL A 61 -11.74 6.52 14.72
N ILE A 62 -13.01 6.70 15.17
CA ILE A 62 -13.33 7.32 16.47
C ILE A 62 -12.97 6.34 17.58
N ALA A 63 -13.32 5.07 17.44
CA ALA A 63 -12.99 4.02 18.39
C ALA A 63 -11.48 3.92 18.61
N LEU A 64 -10.69 3.91 17.53
CA LEU A 64 -9.23 3.93 17.62
C LEU A 64 -8.69 5.23 18.24
N SER A 65 -9.38 6.35 18.05
CA SER A 65 -8.99 7.64 18.63
C SER A 65 -9.17 7.69 20.14
N VAL A 66 -10.29 7.15 20.62
CA VAL A 66 -10.58 7.02 22.04
C VAL A 66 -9.60 6.03 22.67
N LEU A 67 -9.35 4.89 22.02
CA LEU A 67 -8.42 3.87 22.49
C LEU A 67 -6.99 4.44 22.65
N ASP A 68 -6.52 5.25 21.71
CA ASP A 68 -5.23 5.93 21.79
C ASP A 68 -5.12 6.87 23.01
N ILE A 69 -6.16 7.66 23.30
CA ILE A 69 -6.21 8.53 24.49
C ILE A 69 -6.22 7.69 25.79
N VAL A 70 -7.02 6.63 25.83
CA VAL A 70 -7.11 5.73 26.98
C VAL A 70 -5.77 5.04 27.25
N LEU A 71 -5.09 4.58 26.20
CA LEU A 71 -3.75 4.00 26.33
C LEU A 71 -2.76 5.04 26.84
N GLU A 72 -2.72 6.25 26.26
CA GLU A 72 -1.82 7.31 26.71
C GLU A 72 -2.04 7.64 28.21
N PHE A 73 -3.30 7.71 28.66
CA PHE A 73 -3.63 7.94 30.06
C PHE A 73 -3.23 6.78 30.97
N SER A 74 -3.51 5.54 30.57
CA SER A 74 -3.17 4.34 31.35
C SER A 74 -1.67 4.20 31.57
N LEU A 75 -0.86 4.56 30.58
CA LEU A 75 0.61 4.49 30.64
C LEU A 75 1.23 5.55 31.54
N ARG A 76 0.62 6.74 31.60
CA ARG A 76 1.01 7.76 32.57
C ARG A 76 0.72 7.32 34.01
N ALA A 77 -0.29 6.47 34.21
CA ALA A 77 -0.70 5.97 35.52
C ALA A 77 0.06 4.71 35.97
N SER A 78 0.51 3.84 35.05
CA SER A 78 1.17 2.57 35.38
C SER A 78 2.69 2.60 35.14
N VAL A 79 3.47 2.80 36.21
CA VAL A 79 4.94 2.69 36.19
C VAL A 79 5.36 1.23 36.47
N SER A 80 5.17 0.29 35.53
CA SER A 80 5.92 -0.98 35.56
C SER A 80 5.98 -1.74 34.21
N THR A 81 7.18 -2.21 33.91
CA THR A 81 7.62 -3.44 33.17
C THR A 81 6.87 -3.95 31.92
N GLY A 82 6.02 -3.15 31.26
CA GLY A 82 5.39 -3.49 29.96
C GLY A 82 5.96 -2.75 28.74
N GLN A 83 7.01 -1.95 28.93
CA GLN A 83 7.39 -0.85 28.04
C GLN A 83 7.65 -1.25 26.58
N VAL A 84 8.24 -2.42 26.29
CA VAL A 84 8.59 -2.81 24.90
C VAL A 84 7.35 -3.11 24.03
N ARG A 85 6.31 -3.77 24.57
CA ARG A 85 5.07 -4.03 23.82
C ARG A 85 4.27 -2.74 23.63
N VAL A 86 4.25 -1.92 24.67
CA VAL A 86 3.59 -0.61 24.66
C VAL A 86 4.19 0.30 23.59
N PHE A 87 5.51 0.43 23.51
CA PHE A 87 6.16 1.27 22.49
C PHE A 87 5.85 0.82 21.06
N ARG A 88 5.75 -0.49 20.81
CA ARG A 88 5.37 -1.03 19.48
C ARG A 88 3.91 -0.69 19.14
N VAL A 89 3.01 -0.79 20.12
CA VAL A 89 1.59 -0.47 19.95
C VAL A 89 1.38 1.03 19.75
N LEU A 90 2.05 1.88 20.53
CA LEU A 90 2.03 3.34 20.35
C LEU A 90 2.51 3.78 18.96
N ARG A 91 3.51 3.08 18.39
CA ARG A 91 3.99 3.36 17.02
C ARG A 91 2.90 3.12 15.97
N ILE A 92 2.10 2.06 16.14
CA ILE A 92 0.97 1.76 15.25
C ILE A 92 -0.13 2.82 15.40
N PHE A 93 -0.45 3.24 16.62
CA PHE A 93 -1.47 4.26 16.88
C PHE A 93 -1.10 5.64 16.33
N ARG A 94 0.20 5.99 16.23
CA ARG A 94 0.63 7.21 15.51
C ARG A 94 0.20 7.22 14.04
N TYR A 95 0.31 6.09 13.33
CA TYR A 95 -0.16 6.02 11.93
C TYR A 95 -1.68 6.14 11.84
N VAL A 96 -2.41 5.63 12.83
CA VAL A 96 -3.86 5.75 12.92
C VAL A 96 -4.32 7.20 13.12
N ARG A 97 -3.54 8.04 13.82
CA ARG A 97 -3.82 9.49 13.90
C ARG A 97 -3.82 10.14 12.51
N SER A 98 -2.88 9.76 11.63
CA SER A 98 -2.82 10.27 10.25
C SER A 98 -4.03 9.87 9.40
N ILE A 99 -4.63 8.71 9.68
CA ILE A 99 -5.85 8.25 8.99
C ILE A 99 -7.05 9.18 9.28
N ARG A 100 -7.09 9.88 10.42
CA ARG A 100 -8.17 10.83 10.75
C ARG A 100 -8.30 11.96 9.73
N VAL A 101 -7.20 12.36 9.08
CA VAL A 101 -7.23 13.41 8.04
C VAL A 101 -7.98 12.97 6.79
N VAL A 102 -8.05 11.67 6.52
CA VAL A 102 -8.88 11.12 5.44
C VAL A 102 -10.36 11.46 5.65
N ARG A 103 -10.81 11.71 6.88
CA ARG A 103 -12.19 12.19 7.14
C ARG A 103 -12.44 13.58 6.59
N LEU A 104 -11.45 14.47 6.57
CA LEU A 104 -11.58 15.80 5.98
C LEU A 104 -11.96 15.70 4.50
N PHE A 105 -11.56 14.62 3.83
CA PHE A 105 -11.91 14.35 2.44
C PHE A 105 -13.41 14.06 2.25
N ARG A 106 -14.13 13.60 3.28
CA ARG A 106 -15.59 13.44 3.24
C ARG A 106 -16.32 14.79 3.27
N TYR A 107 -15.78 15.77 3.99
CA TYR A 107 -16.41 17.10 4.09
C TYR A 107 -16.19 17.93 2.83
N ILE A 108 -15.22 17.56 2.00
CA ILE A 108 -14.95 18.18 0.71
C ILE A 108 -15.61 17.33 -0.36
N SER A 109 -16.77 17.76 -0.84
CA SER A 109 -17.56 17.05 -1.86
C SER A 109 -16.74 16.65 -3.09
N ALA A 110 -15.81 17.50 -3.53
CA ALA A 110 -14.89 17.21 -4.63
C ALA A 110 -13.98 15.99 -4.33
N LEU A 111 -13.47 15.86 -3.11
CA LEU A 111 -12.62 14.73 -2.72
C LEU A 111 -13.43 13.44 -2.50
N GLN A 112 -14.66 13.56 -2.01
CA GLN A 112 -15.58 12.43 -1.90
C GLN A 112 -15.88 11.83 -3.29
N VAL A 113 -16.16 12.66 -4.29
CA VAL A 113 -16.39 12.21 -5.66
C VAL A 113 -15.14 11.53 -6.23
N LEU A 114 -13.95 12.11 -6.02
CA LEU A 114 -12.69 11.52 -6.47
C LEU A 114 -12.42 10.16 -5.80
N THR A 115 -12.61 10.06 -4.48
CA THR A 115 -12.38 8.79 -3.76
C THR A 115 -13.35 7.70 -4.18
N LEU A 116 -14.63 8.02 -4.38
CA LEU A 116 -15.61 7.07 -4.92
C LEU A 116 -15.27 6.65 -6.37
N SER A 117 -14.77 7.58 -7.18
CA SER A 117 -14.32 7.29 -8.56
C SER A 117 -13.10 6.36 -8.56
N ILE A 118 -12.14 6.59 -7.65
CA ILE A 118 -10.98 5.72 -7.46
C ILE A 118 -11.44 4.33 -7.01
N LEU A 119 -12.28 4.23 -5.98
CA LEU A 119 -12.79 2.94 -5.49
C LEU A 119 -13.59 2.18 -6.56
N GLY A 120 -14.36 2.89 -7.39
CA GLY A 120 -15.05 2.29 -8.53
C GLY A 120 -14.09 1.67 -9.55
N THR A 121 -12.97 2.32 -9.83
CA THR A 121 -11.95 1.81 -10.77
C THR A 121 -11.03 0.74 -10.17
N MET A 122 -10.95 0.63 -8.83
CA MET A 122 -10.12 -0.38 -8.15
C MET A 122 -10.49 -1.81 -8.53
N SER A 123 -11.77 -2.12 -8.79
CA SER A 123 -12.16 -3.47 -9.21
C SER A 123 -11.55 -3.85 -10.56
N SER A 124 -11.65 -2.96 -11.56
CA SER A 124 -11.02 -3.17 -12.87
C SER A 124 -9.49 -3.17 -12.82
N LEU A 125 -8.90 -2.34 -11.96
CA LEU A 125 -7.45 -2.31 -11.74
C LEU A 125 -6.97 -3.60 -11.06
N ALA A 126 -7.72 -4.14 -10.11
CA ALA A 126 -7.38 -5.38 -9.41
C ALA A 126 -7.28 -6.56 -10.38
N TRP A 127 -8.23 -6.70 -11.32
CA TRP A 127 -8.16 -7.74 -12.36
C TRP A 127 -6.97 -7.53 -13.30
N THR A 128 -6.70 -6.29 -13.68
CA THR A 128 -5.55 -5.95 -14.52
C THR A 128 -4.22 -6.30 -13.83
N LEU A 129 -4.11 -5.96 -12.53
CA LEU A 129 -2.95 -6.29 -11.71
C LEU A 129 -2.80 -7.81 -11.51
N ALA A 130 -3.90 -8.53 -11.31
CA ALA A 130 -3.90 -9.98 -11.21
C ALA A 130 -3.37 -10.64 -12.50
N LEU A 131 -3.81 -10.16 -13.67
CA LEU A 131 -3.29 -10.60 -14.96
C LEU A 131 -1.79 -10.29 -15.12
N LEU A 132 -1.34 -9.10 -14.72
CA LEU A 132 0.07 -8.73 -14.75
C LEU A 132 0.91 -9.66 -13.87
N ILE A 133 0.47 -9.93 -12.64
CA ILE A 133 1.13 -10.86 -11.71
C ILE A 133 1.20 -12.27 -12.31
N LEU A 134 0.14 -12.73 -12.98
CA LEU A 134 0.11 -14.04 -13.62
C LEU A 134 1.11 -14.13 -14.77
N ILE A 135 1.23 -13.09 -15.60
CA ILE A 135 2.25 -13.02 -16.66
C ILE A 135 3.65 -13.06 -16.03
N ILE A 136 3.94 -12.20 -15.05
CA ILE A 136 5.24 -12.18 -14.34
C ILE A 136 5.57 -13.56 -13.75
N TYR A 137 4.59 -14.21 -13.11
CA TYR A 137 4.78 -15.53 -12.53
C TYR A 137 5.09 -16.58 -13.60
N SER A 138 4.33 -16.61 -14.71
CA SER A 138 4.52 -17.60 -15.78
C SER A 138 5.91 -17.53 -16.42
N PHE A 139 6.35 -16.33 -16.82
CA PHE A 139 7.67 -16.12 -17.39
C PHE A 139 8.78 -16.30 -16.34
N GLY A 140 8.52 -15.88 -15.09
CA GLY A 140 9.42 -16.09 -13.98
C GLY A 140 9.76 -17.56 -13.77
N VAL A 141 8.74 -18.44 -13.73
CA VAL A 141 8.94 -19.89 -13.57
C VAL A 141 9.79 -20.46 -14.69
N VAL A 142 9.43 -20.18 -15.96
CA VAL A 142 10.13 -20.73 -17.12
C VAL A 142 11.59 -20.27 -17.17
N LEU A 143 11.86 -18.98 -16.93
CA LEU A 143 13.23 -18.45 -16.94
C LEU A 143 14.06 -18.98 -15.78
N THR A 144 13.50 -19.05 -14.56
CA THR A 144 14.20 -19.66 -13.42
C THR A 144 14.54 -21.13 -13.70
N GLU A 145 13.64 -21.90 -14.33
CA GLU A 145 13.90 -23.30 -14.66
C GLU A 145 15.03 -23.45 -15.68
N ILE A 146 15.04 -22.66 -16.75
CA ILE A 146 16.12 -22.69 -17.76
C ILE A 146 17.47 -22.36 -17.12
N VAL A 147 17.52 -21.31 -16.28
CA VAL A 147 18.75 -20.92 -15.57
C VAL A 147 19.19 -22.00 -14.58
N PHE A 148 18.25 -22.60 -13.85
CA PHE A 148 18.56 -23.67 -12.90
C PHE A 148 19.16 -24.90 -13.60
N GLN A 149 18.62 -25.29 -14.76
CA GLN A 149 19.16 -26.38 -15.57
C GLN A 149 20.57 -26.09 -16.07
N HIS A 150 20.84 -24.86 -16.53
CA HIS A 150 22.16 -24.44 -16.96
C HIS A 150 23.17 -24.41 -15.80
N CYS A 151 22.79 -23.84 -14.65
CA CYS A 151 23.64 -23.83 -13.46
C CYS A 151 23.90 -25.23 -12.91
N GLY A 152 22.96 -26.17 -13.03
CA GLY A 152 23.17 -27.56 -12.62
C GLY A 152 24.24 -28.31 -13.42
N GLN A 153 24.55 -27.83 -14.63
CA GLN A 153 25.62 -28.38 -15.48
C GLN A 153 26.99 -27.76 -15.21
N LEU A 154 27.03 -26.61 -14.51
CA LEU A 154 28.23 -25.83 -14.29
C LEU A 154 28.69 -25.94 -12.83
N SER A 155 29.99 -26.09 -12.58
CA SER A 155 30.53 -26.20 -11.22
C SER A 155 30.44 -24.88 -10.43
N ASN A 156 30.51 -23.74 -11.11
CA ASN A 156 30.32 -22.40 -10.53
C ASN A 156 29.42 -21.57 -11.46
N CYS A 157 28.21 -21.21 -11.00
CA CYS A 157 27.32 -20.35 -11.79
C CYS A 157 27.71 -18.86 -11.67
N PRO A 158 27.65 -18.06 -12.76
CA PRO A 158 28.05 -16.65 -12.73
C PRO A 158 27.24 -15.82 -11.73
N GLU A 159 27.90 -14.91 -11.01
CA GLU A 159 27.27 -14.07 -9.99
C GLU A 159 26.16 -13.17 -10.59
N ASP A 160 26.43 -12.56 -11.74
CA ASP A 160 25.49 -11.70 -12.48
C ASP A 160 24.20 -12.43 -12.90
N LEU A 161 24.29 -13.75 -13.11
CA LEU A 161 23.12 -14.56 -13.42
C LEU A 161 22.34 -14.89 -12.15
N THR A 162 23.04 -15.24 -11.06
CA THR A 162 22.42 -15.60 -9.79
C THR A 162 21.77 -14.42 -9.06
N SER A 163 22.29 -13.20 -9.23
CA SER A 163 21.74 -11.99 -8.61
C SER A 163 20.28 -11.74 -9.03
N HIS A 164 19.95 -12.06 -10.28
CA HIS A 164 18.62 -11.83 -10.87
C HIS A 164 17.77 -13.10 -10.99
N TRP A 165 18.40 -14.28 -11.15
CA TRP A 165 17.72 -15.51 -11.54
C TRP A 165 17.91 -16.70 -10.59
N ALA A 166 18.52 -16.52 -9.41
CA ALA A 166 18.79 -17.63 -8.49
C ALA A 166 17.53 -18.34 -7.94
N ASN A 167 16.39 -17.66 -7.88
CA ASN A 167 15.12 -18.27 -7.47
C ASN A 167 13.93 -17.52 -8.06
N LEU A 168 12.76 -18.17 -8.03
CA LEU A 168 11.52 -17.64 -8.60
C LEU A 168 11.17 -16.24 -8.09
N ARG A 169 11.36 -15.98 -6.79
CA ARG A 169 11.05 -14.66 -6.19
C ARG A 169 11.95 -13.58 -6.78
N LEU A 170 13.24 -13.84 -6.92
CA LEU A 170 14.18 -12.91 -7.55
C LEU A 170 13.88 -12.71 -9.03
N SER A 171 13.53 -13.78 -9.76
CA SER A 171 13.14 -13.68 -11.17
C SER A 171 11.87 -12.85 -11.34
N MET A 172 10.84 -13.09 -10.52
CA MET A 172 9.62 -12.26 -10.53
C MET A 172 9.90 -10.80 -10.19
N LEU A 173 10.77 -10.54 -9.21
CA LEU A 173 11.17 -9.18 -8.84
C LEU A 173 11.95 -8.50 -9.97
N SER A 174 12.89 -9.19 -10.60
CA SER A 174 13.66 -8.70 -11.75
C SER A 174 12.77 -8.37 -12.94
N LEU A 175 11.82 -9.26 -13.27
CA LEU A 175 10.81 -9.02 -14.32
C LEU A 175 9.90 -7.83 -14.00
N PHE A 176 9.53 -7.65 -12.73
CA PHE A 176 8.79 -6.47 -12.28
C PHE A 176 9.63 -5.19 -12.40
N MET A 177 10.89 -5.21 -11.96
CA MET A 177 11.81 -4.07 -12.07
C MET A 177 12.06 -3.66 -13.52
N ALA A 178 12.12 -4.62 -14.45
CA ALA A 178 12.30 -4.37 -15.88
C ALA A 178 11.19 -3.51 -16.48
N ILE A 179 9.95 -3.66 -16.02
CA ILE A 179 8.78 -2.90 -16.51
C ILE A 179 8.50 -1.65 -15.67
N SER A 180 8.91 -1.63 -14.40
CA SER A 180 8.69 -0.50 -13.49
C SER A 180 9.80 0.56 -13.53
N GLN A 181 10.70 0.49 -14.52
CA GLN A 181 11.90 1.34 -14.63
C GLN A 181 12.86 1.21 -13.43
N GLY A 182 12.84 0.07 -12.73
CA GLY A 182 13.76 -0.20 -11.62
C GLY A 182 15.14 -0.67 -12.07
N LEU A 183 15.22 -1.31 -13.24
CA LEU A 183 16.44 -1.88 -13.81
C LEU A 183 16.31 -1.99 -15.34
N ASN A 184 17.40 -1.82 -16.10
CA ASN A 184 17.34 -1.91 -17.56
C ASN A 184 17.14 -3.37 -17.99
N TRP A 185 16.20 -3.62 -18.90
CA TRP A 185 15.97 -4.97 -19.43
C TRP A 185 17.20 -5.56 -20.13
N GLU A 186 18.13 -4.72 -20.59
CA GLU A 186 19.43 -5.14 -21.14
C GLU A 186 20.32 -5.84 -20.10
N ASP A 187 20.35 -5.33 -18.86
CA ASP A 187 21.12 -5.91 -17.75
C ASP A 187 20.60 -7.32 -17.38
N LEU A 188 19.31 -7.57 -17.65
CA LEU A 188 18.69 -8.89 -17.49
C LEU A 188 18.92 -9.81 -18.70
N LEU A 189 19.01 -9.23 -19.89
CA LEU A 189 19.14 -9.96 -21.15
C LEU A 189 20.57 -10.47 -21.38
N THR A 190 21.56 -9.63 -21.10
CA THR A 190 22.99 -9.93 -21.32
C THR A 190 23.45 -11.24 -20.68
N PRO A 191 23.16 -11.56 -19.40
CA PRO A 191 23.55 -12.85 -18.83
C PRO A 191 22.73 -14.02 -19.41
N LEU A 192 21.48 -13.80 -19.84
CA LEU A 192 20.64 -14.86 -20.43
C LEU A 192 21.09 -15.29 -21.82
N LEU A 193 21.71 -14.38 -22.60
CA LEU A 193 22.28 -14.71 -23.91
C LEU A 193 23.36 -15.80 -23.81
N ASN A 194 24.12 -15.82 -22.71
CA ASN A 194 25.14 -16.83 -22.45
C ASN A 194 24.56 -18.17 -21.96
N VAL A 195 23.29 -18.19 -21.55
CA VAL A 195 22.59 -19.38 -21.04
C VAL A 195 21.85 -20.09 -22.17
N SER A 196 20.98 -19.36 -22.87
CA SER A 196 20.14 -19.90 -23.95
C SER A 196 19.50 -18.77 -24.76
N GLU A 197 19.57 -18.89 -26.09
CA GLU A 197 18.85 -17.99 -27.00
C GLU A 197 17.33 -17.99 -26.75
N VAL A 198 16.79 -19.15 -26.34
CA VAL A 198 15.36 -19.27 -26.01
C VAL A 198 15.00 -18.41 -24.80
N ALA A 199 15.84 -18.38 -23.77
CA ALA A 199 15.61 -17.54 -22.58
C ALA A 199 15.64 -16.05 -22.94
N ALA A 200 16.58 -15.64 -23.80
CA ALA A 200 16.66 -14.28 -24.31
C ALA A 200 15.39 -13.88 -25.11
N VAL A 201 14.93 -14.74 -26.02
CA VAL A 201 13.70 -14.51 -26.78
C VAL A 201 12.47 -14.43 -25.86
N LEU A 202 12.39 -15.29 -24.84
CA LEU A 202 11.30 -15.26 -23.85
C LEU A 202 11.28 -13.97 -23.04
N LEU A 203 12.44 -13.44 -22.64
CA LEU A 203 12.52 -12.15 -21.94
C LEU A 203 12.06 -11.00 -22.84
N ILE A 204 12.50 -10.97 -24.10
CA ILE A 204 12.08 -9.95 -25.07
C ILE A 204 10.57 -10.02 -25.31
N LEU A 205 10.04 -11.23 -25.50
CA LEU A 205 8.60 -11.46 -25.66
C LEU A 205 7.81 -10.97 -24.46
N TYR A 206 8.28 -11.23 -23.23
CA TYR A 206 7.69 -10.71 -22.01
C TYR A 206 7.66 -9.17 -21.99
N VAL A 207 8.78 -8.51 -22.32
CA VAL A 207 8.86 -7.04 -22.34
C VAL A 207 7.88 -6.46 -23.36
N ILE A 208 7.84 -7.00 -24.58
CA ILE A 208 6.91 -6.54 -25.62
C ILE A 208 5.45 -6.74 -25.18
N MET A 209 5.12 -7.93 -24.67
CA MET A 209 3.77 -8.28 -24.24
C MET A 209 3.29 -7.38 -23.09
N THR A 210 4.14 -7.13 -22.10
CA THR A 210 3.80 -6.29 -20.95
C THR A 210 3.68 -4.81 -21.32
N ILE A 211 4.58 -4.28 -22.17
CA ILE A 211 4.45 -2.92 -22.69
C ILE A 211 3.13 -2.77 -23.46
N PHE A 212 2.81 -3.73 -24.35
CA PHE A 212 1.56 -3.70 -25.09
C PHE A 212 0.33 -3.79 -24.18
N ALA A 213 0.39 -4.62 -23.13
CA ALA A 213 -0.67 -4.71 -22.13
C ALA A 213 -0.88 -3.37 -21.40
N ILE A 214 0.20 -2.72 -20.94
CA ILE A 214 0.15 -1.43 -20.26
C ILE A 214 -0.40 -0.35 -21.19
N LEU A 215 0.09 -0.27 -22.44
CA LEU A 215 -0.41 0.70 -23.42
C LEU A 215 -1.90 0.53 -23.69
N ASN A 216 -2.40 -0.71 -23.80
CA ASN A 216 -3.82 -0.98 -23.99
C ASN A 216 -4.67 -0.60 -22.77
N VAL A 217 -4.14 -0.75 -21.56
CA VAL A 217 -4.83 -0.32 -20.32
C VAL A 217 -4.90 1.21 -20.28
N VAL A 218 -3.81 1.90 -20.57
CA VAL A 218 -3.77 3.37 -20.62
C VAL A 218 -4.72 3.90 -21.69
N ASN A 219 -4.67 3.34 -22.90
CA ASN A 219 -5.57 3.73 -23.99
C ASN A 219 -7.04 3.53 -23.61
N ARG A 220 -7.39 2.42 -22.96
CA ARG A 220 -8.76 2.20 -22.45
C ARG A 220 -9.16 3.23 -21.40
N CYS A 221 -8.26 3.56 -20.47
CA CYS A 221 -8.52 4.57 -19.45
C CYS A 221 -8.77 5.95 -20.06
N VAL A 222 -7.96 6.36 -21.05
CA VAL A 222 -8.11 7.64 -21.75
C VAL A 222 -9.42 7.68 -22.53
N LEU A 223 -9.75 6.62 -23.27
CA LEU A 223 -11.00 6.54 -24.03
C LEU A 223 -12.24 6.63 -23.13
N GLN A 224 -12.17 6.09 -21.91
CA GLN A 224 -13.28 6.12 -20.94
C GLN A 224 -13.50 7.52 -20.33
N HIS A 225 -12.50 8.41 -20.35
CA HIS A 225 -12.62 9.79 -19.85
C HIS A 225 -12.86 10.83 -20.97
N CYS A 226 -12.81 10.43 -22.24
CA CYS A 226 -13.08 11.29 -23.39
C CYS A 226 -14.58 11.35 -23.80
N HIS A 227 -15.46 10.70 -23.06
CA HIS A 227 -16.93 10.77 -23.18
C HIS A 227 -17.53 11.32 -21.90
#